data_AF-A0A2S6NFA6-F1
#
_entry.id   AF-A0A2S6NFA6-F1
#
_cell.length_a   1.000
_cell.length_b   1.000
_cell.length_c   1.000
_cell.angle_alpha   90.00
_cell.angle_beta   90.00
_cell.angle_gamma   90.00
#
_symmetry.space_group_name_H-M   'P 1'
#
loop_
_entity.id
_entity.type
_entity.pdbx_description
1 polymer ?
#
loop_
_entity_poly.entity_id
_entity_poly.type
_entity_poly.pdbx_seq_one_letter_code
_entity_poly.pdbx_strand_id
1 'polypeptide(L)'
;MLAAPALASDITGEWKRTDGKSRIRMANCGGAICGSITWLRDANSPAHVGQQVFFGLKPSDGGWAGSALNPEDGKTYDGKVTLSGASMTTSGCVLGGLICKSVTWTRAN
;
A
#
# COMPACT_ATOMS: atom_id res chain seq x y z
N MET A 1 7.44 32.05 1.06
CA MET A 1 7.15 30.88 0.19
C MET A 1 7.44 29.62 0.98
N LEU A 2 6.44 28.79 1.25
CA LEU A 2 6.61 27.45 1.83
C LEU A 2 5.81 26.49 0.95
N ALA A 3 6.51 25.80 0.05
CA ALA A 3 5.92 24.75 -0.76
C ALA A 3 5.68 23.52 0.13
N ALA A 4 4.42 23.14 0.34
CA ALA A 4 4.07 21.88 0.97
C ALA A 4 4.40 20.72 0.02
N PRO A 5 4.87 19.56 0.51
CA PRO A 5 5.10 18.40 -0.34
C PRO A 5 3.75 17.84 -0.78
N ALA A 6 3.37 18.10 -2.04
CA ALA A 6 2.07 17.69 -2.61
C ALA A 6 1.91 16.17 -2.82
N LEU A 7 2.89 15.34 -2.48
CA LEU A 7 2.85 13.90 -2.77
C LEU A 7 2.11 13.09 -1.70
N ALA A 8 2.21 13.46 -0.41
CA ALA A 8 1.64 12.65 0.67
C ALA A 8 0.10 12.70 0.70
N SER A 9 -0.50 13.83 0.29
CA SER A 9 -1.96 13.95 0.19
C SER A 9 -2.54 12.96 -0.82
N ASP A 10 -1.83 12.68 -1.92
CA ASP A 10 -2.36 11.86 -3.02
C ASP A 10 -2.34 10.35 -2.74
N ILE A 11 -1.46 9.87 -1.85
CA ILE A 11 -1.44 8.44 -1.48
C ILE A 11 -2.41 8.12 -0.34
N THR A 12 -2.67 9.07 0.58
CA THR A 12 -3.54 8.83 1.74
C THR A 12 -5.01 8.67 1.36
N GLY A 13 -5.76 7.82 2.07
CA GLY A 13 -7.20 7.59 1.90
C GLY A 13 -7.54 6.14 1.59
N GLU A 14 -8.79 5.90 1.17
CA GLU A 14 -9.29 4.55 0.89
C GLU A 14 -9.00 4.12 -0.55
N TRP A 15 -8.59 2.86 -0.69
CA TRP A 15 -8.22 2.24 -1.94
C TRP A 15 -8.88 0.87 -2.07
N LYS A 16 -9.40 0.57 -3.25
CA LYS A 16 -10.02 -0.71 -3.61
C LYS A 16 -9.11 -1.45 -4.57
N ARG A 17 -8.79 -2.70 -4.26
CA ARG A 17 -8.02 -3.57 -5.14
C ARG A 17 -8.79 -3.81 -6.44
N THR A 18 -8.13 -3.74 -7.58
CA THR A 18 -8.81 -3.84 -8.90
C THR A 18 -9.49 -5.20 -9.12
N ASP A 19 -8.97 -6.28 -8.53
CA ASP A 19 -9.61 -7.61 -8.54
C ASP A 19 -10.83 -7.73 -7.59
N GLY A 20 -11.14 -6.67 -6.85
CA GLY A 20 -12.28 -6.59 -5.96
C GLY A 20 -12.17 -7.45 -4.70
N LYS A 21 -10.99 -7.97 -4.34
CA LYS A 21 -10.80 -8.84 -3.17
C LYS A 21 -10.68 -8.11 -1.85
N SER A 22 -10.17 -6.87 -1.85
CA SER A 22 -9.92 -6.12 -0.63
C SER A 22 -10.00 -4.61 -0.81
N ARG A 23 -10.12 -3.91 0.32
CA ARG A 23 -9.88 -2.46 0.44
C ARG A 23 -8.85 -2.19 1.53
N ILE A 24 -8.09 -1.13 1.35
CA ILE A 24 -7.12 -0.66 2.34
C ILE A 24 -7.26 0.84 2.55
N ARG A 25 -6.88 1.29 3.74
CA ARG A 25 -6.64 2.69 4.06
C ARG A 25 -5.16 2.97 4.11
N MET A 26 -4.70 3.94 3.33
CA MET A 26 -3.36 4.50 3.45
C MET A 26 -3.41 5.75 4.34
N ALA A 27 -2.56 5.84 5.35
CA ALA A 27 -2.57 6.95 6.31
C ALA A 27 -1.18 7.26 6.86
N ASN A 28 -1.00 8.48 7.38
CA ASN A 28 0.21 8.88 8.08
C ASN A 28 0.39 8.06 9.37
N CYS A 29 1.59 7.54 9.58
CA CYS A 29 2.02 6.79 10.76
C CYS A 29 3.43 7.25 11.18
N GLY A 30 3.52 8.20 12.12
CA GLY A 30 4.82 8.64 12.66
C GLY A 30 5.81 9.19 11.63
N GLY A 31 5.34 10.00 10.68
CA GLY A 31 6.19 10.60 9.64
C GLY A 31 6.45 9.73 8.41
N ALA A 32 5.78 8.57 8.31
CA ALA A 32 5.72 7.74 7.12
C ALA A 32 4.27 7.46 6.73
N ILE A 33 4.05 6.70 5.65
CA ILE A 33 2.74 6.17 5.27
C ILE A 33 2.66 4.69 5.65
N CYS A 34 1.54 4.29 6.24
CA CYS A 34 1.19 2.90 6.51
C CYS A 34 -0.15 2.58 5.85
N GLY A 35 -0.40 1.29 5.64
CA GLY A 35 -1.61 0.80 5.00
C GLY A 35 -2.24 -0.35 5.76
N SER A 36 -3.53 -0.27 6.05
CA SER A 36 -4.27 -1.33 6.77
C SER A 36 -5.52 -1.76 6.03
N ILE A 37 -5.91 -3.02 6.17
CA ILE A 37 -7.10 -3.59 5.53
C ILE A 37 -8.36 -3.02 6.17
N THR A 38 -9.23 -2.44 5.36
CA THR A 38 -10.54 -1.89 5.80
C THR A 38 -11.72 -2.78 5.43
N TRP A 39 -11.55 -3.64 4.43
CA TRP A 39 -12.59 -4.58 4.00
C TRP A 39 -12.00 -5.76 3.22
N LEU A 40 -12.59 -6.94 3.37
CA LEU A 40 -12.26 -8.16 2.65
C LEU A 40 -13.51 -8.77 2.03
N ARG A 41 -13.37 -9.32 0.82
CA ARG A 41 -14.42 -10.11 0.19
C ARG A 41 -14.58 -11.48 0.86
N ASP A 42 -13.45 -12.13 1.11
CA ASP A 42 -13.40 -13.44 1.73
C ASP A 42 -13.08 -13.29 3.22
N ALA A 43 -14.06 -13.60 4.06
CA ALA A 43 -13.91 -13.54 5.52
C ALA A 43 -13.07 -14.69 6.08
N ASN A 44 -12.80 -15.75 5.29
CA ASN A 44 -11.99 -16.89 5.70
C ASN A 44 -10.54 -16.80 5.21
N SER A 45 -10.16 -15.69 4.56
CA SER A 45 -8.77 -15.42 4.17
C SER A 45 -7.85 -15.39 5.41
N PRO A 46 -6.55 -15.74 5.27
CA PRO A 46 -5.55 -15.49 6.32
C PRO A 46 -5.44 -14.00 6.74
N ALA A 47 -5.91 -13.08 5.89
CA ALA A 47 -5.97 -11.67 6.19
C ALA A 47 -7.19 -11.32 7.08
N HIS A 48 -7.06 -10.28 7.91
CA HIS A 48 -8.18 -9.75 8.68
C HIS A 48 -8.32 -8.23 8.58
N VAL A 49 -9.53 -7.72 8.78
CA VAL A 49 -9.80 -6.27 8.84
C VAL A 49 -9.03 -5.67 10.03
N GLY A 50 -8.40 -4.52 9.81
CA GLY A 50 -7.51 -3.85 10.76
C GLY A 50 -6.04 -4.25 10.63
N GLN A 51 -5.72 -5.35 9.94
CA GLN A 51 -4.35 -5.79 9.76
C GLN A 51 -3.54 -4.78 8.93
N GLN A 52 -2.40 -4.34 9.47
CA GLN A 52 -1.46 -3.51 8.73
C GLN A 52 -0.69 -4.38 7.72
N VAL A 53 -0.69 -3.94 6.47
CA VAL A 53 -0.04 -4.62 5.34
C VAL A 53 1.03 -3.79 4.65
N PHE A 54 1.06 -2.47 4.89
CA PHE A 54 2.16 -1.60 4.46
C PHE A 54 2.75 -0.84 5.65
N PHE A 55 4.08 -0.78 5.70
CA PHE A 55 4.84 -0.30 6.85
C PHE A 55 5.88 0.72 6.40
N GLY A 56 5.88 1.89 7.04
CA GLY A 56 6.99 2.83 6.95
C GLY A 56 7.31 3.34 5.55
N LEU A 57 6.30 3.47 4.67
CA LEU A 57 6.48 3.96 3.31
C LEU A 57 6.92 5.43 3.34
N LYS A 58 8.11 5.71 2.81
CA LYS A 58 8.69 7.04 2.70
C LYS A 58 8.88 7.41 1.23
N PRO A 59 8.84 8.70 0.86
CA PRO A 59 9.09 9.13 -0.51
C PRO A 59 10.41 8.57 -1.06
N SER A 60 10.37 8.00 -2.26
CA SER A 60 11.52 7.39 -2.96
C SER A 60 11.22 7.29 -4.45
N ASP A 61 12.14 7.78 -5.30
CA ASP A 61 12.14 7.61 -6.77
C ASP A 61 10.75 7.68 -7.44
N GLY A 62 10.10 8.85 -7.38
CA GLY A 62 8.80 9.07 -8.02
C GLY A 62 7.61 8.34 -7.37
N GLY A 63 7.82 7.79 -6.17
CA GLY A 63 6.78 7.12 -5.39
C GLY A 63 7.18 6.98 -3.93
N TRP A 64 6.94 5.81 -3.35
CA TRP A 64 7.28 5.46 -1.97
C TRP A 64 7.94 4.10 -1.86
N ALA A 65 8.83 3.95 -0.89
CA ALA A 65 9.46 2.69 -0.52
C ALA A 65 9.36 2.43 0.98
N GLY A 66 9.22 1.16 1.36
CA GLY A 66 9.08 0.68 2.73
C GLY A 66 8.94 -0.83 2.74
N SER A 67 8.04 -1.37 3.56
CA SER A 67 7.81 -2.82 3.63
C SER A 67 6.35 -3.19 3.44
N ALA A 68 6.11 -4.39 2.90
CA ALA A 68 4.79 -4.94 2.67
C ALA A 68 4.67 -6.36 3.24
N LEU A 69 3.65 -6.61 4.06
CA LEU A 69 3.32 -7.95 4.54
C LEU A 69 2.40 -8.63 3.52
N ASN A 70 2.71 -9.87 3.15
CA ASN A 70 1.78 -10.75 2.44
C ASN A 70 1.03 -11.63 3.46
N PRO A 71 -0.27 -11.44 3.68
CA PRO A 71 -1.02 -12.24 4.64
C PRO A 71 -1.07 -13.74 4.30
N GLU A 72 -0.93 -14.10 3.01
CA GLU A 72 -1.02 -15.49 2.55
C GLU A 72 0.15 -16.37 3.02
N ASP A 73 1.34 -15.78 3.17
CA ASP A 73 2.54 -16.51 3.62
C ASP A 73 3.14 -15.97 4.93
N GLY A 74 2.58 -14.89 5.47
CA GLY A 74 3.03 -14.23 6.71
C GLY A 74 4.38 -13.51 6.58
N LYS A 75 4.95 -13.38 5.38
CA LYS A 75 6.27 -12.79 5.17
C LYS A 75 6.20 -11.31 4.80
N THR A 76 7.24 -10.59 5.20
CA THR A 76 7.42 -9.17 4.85
C THR A 76 8.43 -9.04 3.72
N TYR A 77 8.11 -8.18 2.77
CA TYR A 77 8.82 -7.94 1.52
C TYR A 77 9.20 -6.47 1.38
N ASP A 78 10.16 -6.17 0.51
CA ASP A 78 10.45 -4.79 0.11
C ASP A 78 9.23 -4.24 -0.64
N GLY A 79 8.64 -3.18 -0.09
CA GLY A 79 7.43 -2.55 -0.60
C GLY A 79 7.75 -1.33 -1.45
N LYS A 80 7.19 -1.25 -2.65
CA LYS A 80 7.18 -0.03 -3.48
C LYS A 80 5.77 0.39 -3.81
N VAL A 81 5.51 1.69 -3.83
CA VAL A 81 4.21 2.25 -4.21
C VAL A 81 4.41 3.38 -5.21
N THR A 82 3.60 3.40 -6.26
CA THR A 82 3.55 4.50 -7.23
C THR A 82 2.10 4.94 -7.46
N LEU A 83 1.93 6.21 -7.82
CA LEU A 83 0.64 6.78 -8.17
C LEU A 83 0.61 7.22 -9.64
N SER A 84 -0.54 7.06 -10.27
CA SER A 84 -0.86 7.63 -11.57
C SER A 84 -2.32 8.08 -11.56
N GLY A 85 -2.54 9.37 -11.31
CA GLY A 85 -3.87 9.93 -11.09
C GLY A 85 -4.61 9.23 -9.94
N ALA A 86 -5.78 8.66 -10.24
CA ALA A 86 -6.60 7.92 -9.28
C ALA A 86 -6.25 6.41 -9.16
N SER A 87 -5.13 5.99 -9.76
CA SER A 87 -4.61 4.63 -9.70
C SER A 87 -3.38 4.56 -8.82
N MET A 88 -3.31 3.55 -7.96
CA MET A 88 -2.13 3.22 -7.16
C MET A 88 -1.63 1.84 -7.53
N THR A 89 -0.33 1.68 -7.65
CA THR A 89 0.30 0.37 -7.84
C THR A 89 1.21 0.10 -6.65
N THR A 90 1.03 -1.06 -6.02
CA THR A 90 1.90 -1.53 -4.93
C THR A 90 2.65 -2.77 -5.39
N SER A 91 3.93 -2.86 -5.11
CA SER A 91 4.75 -4.03 -5.40
C SER A 91 5.42 -4.54 -4.13
N GLY A 92 5.35 -5.86 -3.91
CA GLY A 92 6.14 -6.57 -2.92
C GLY A 92 7.23 -7.38 -3.63
N CYS A 93 8.49 -7.13 -3.31
CA CYS A 93 9.64 -7.83 -3.88
C CYS A 93 10.36 -8.66 -2.83
N VAL A 94 10.87 -9.83 -3.22
CA VAL A 94 11.82 -10.59 -2.38
C VAL A 94 13.05 -9.74 -2.08
N LEU A 95 13.71 -9.99 -0.95
CA LEU A 95 14.94 -9.28 -0.56
C LEU A 95 15.96 -9.30 -1.71
N GLY A 96 16.40 -8.12 -2.12
CA GLY A 96 17.27 -7.94 -3.30
C GLY A 96 16.54 -7.53 -4.59
N GLY A 97 15.20 -7.42 -4.58
CA GLY A 97 14.43 -6.72 -5.60
C GLY A 97 14.25 -7.43 -6.95
N LEU A 98 14.76 -8.64 -7.12
CA LEU A 98 14.76 -9.34 -8.42
C LEU A 98 13.41 -9.94 -8.82
N ILE A 99 12.57 -10.33 -7.84
CA ILE A 99 11.28 -10.98 -8.09
C ILE A 99 10.20 -10.19 -7.34
N CYS A 100 9.29 -9.58 -8.08
CA CYS A 100 8.25 -8.71 -7.55
C CYS A 100 6.86 -9.18 -7.99
N LYS A 101 5.87 -9.00 -7.10
CA LYS A 101 4.45 -9.10 -7.43
C LYS A 101 3.81 -7.74 -7.26
N SER A 102 3.02 -7.34 -8.24
CA SER A 102 2.34 -6.04 -8.25
C SER A 102 0.82 -6.20 -8.11
N VAL A 103 0.21 -5.20 -7.47
CA VAL A 103 -1.23 -5.10 -7.27
C VAL A 103 -1.64 -3.67 -7.61
N THR A 104 -2.71 -3.55 -8.40
CA THR A 104 -3.31 -2.25 -8.73
C THR A 104 -4.52 -1.99 -7.86
N TRP A 105 -4.67 -0.73 -7.50
CA TRP A 105 -5.75 -0.20 -6.69
C TRP A 105 -6.35 1.02 -7.37
N THR A 106 -7.65 1.21 -7.13
CA THR A 106 -8.40 2.40 -7.54
C THR A 106 -8.90 3.12 -6.30
N ARG A 107 -9.05 4.44 -6.35
CA ARG A 107 -9.67 5.19 -5.26
C ARG A 107 -11.05 4.63 -4.91
N ALA A 108 -11.30 4.45 -3.62
CA ALA A 108 -12.65 4.16 -3.14
C ALA A 108 -13.34 5.50 -2.87
N ASN A 109 -14.41 5.78 -3.62
CA ASN A 109 -15.26 6.97 -3.46
C ASN A 109 -16.07 6.91 -2.16
#